data_AF-A0A8T1ZYM5-F1
#
_entry.id   AF-A0A8T1ZYM5-F1
#
_cell.length_a   1.000
_cell.length_b   1.000
_cell.length_c   1.000
_cell.angle_alpha   90.00
_cell.angle_beta   90.00
_cell.angle_gamma   90.00
#
_symmetry.space_group_name_H-M   'P 1'
#
loop_
_entity.id
_entity.type
_entity.pdbx_description
1 polymer ?
#
loop_
_entity_poly.entity_id
_entity_poly.type
_entity_poly.pdbx_seq_one_letter_code
_entity_poly.pdbx_strand_id
1 'polypeptide(L)'
;MAEMGLEAFRFSISWPRLIPNGRGPINPKGLLFYKNLIKELRGHGIEPHVTLYHYDLPQSLEDEYGGWINPKIIEDFTAFANVCFREFGDDVKLWTTINEAPIFAIASYGEGIKFGHCLPINYSTGNFCTETYIAGHNMLLAHASASNLYKLKYKTKQRGSVGLSISAYGLSPYTNSKDDEIATQRAEAFLYGWMLKPLVFGDYPDIMKRTLGSRLPVFSEEESEQVKGSTDFVGVIHYNTFYVTNRPAPSPITSINKLFFTDIGASLIATGNASSFEFDAIPWGLEDILEHLKESYNNPPIYILENGKPMKHGSTLQDTPRIEFIQAYIGAVLNAIKNGSDTRGYFVWSMVDLYEIMGGYITSYGMYYVNFSDPGRKRSPKLSASWYTGFLNGTIDVASQDTIQLQRKFSGSSSL
;
A
#
# COMPACT_ATOMS: atom_id res chain seq x y z
N MET A 1 11.80 13.46 13.42
CA MET A 1 10.86 13.92 12.37
C MET A 1 11.15 15.36 12.04
N ALA A 2 10.93 16.30 12.97
CA ALA A 2 11.27 17.71 12.77
C ALA A 2 12.77 17.91 12.45
N GLU A 3 13.67 17.36 13.27
CA GLU A 3 15.13 17.45 13.04
C GLU A 3 15.59 16.82 11.71
N MET A 4 14.82 15.85 11.20
CA MET A 4 15.10 15.18 9.93
C MET A 4 14.67 16.03 8.72
N GLY A 5 13.83 17.05 8.93
CA GLY A 5 13.30 17.89 7.86
C GLY A 5 12.11 17.30 7.12
N LEU A 6 11.33 16.40 7.76
CA LEU A 6 10.14 15.82 7.11
C LEU A 6 9.07 16.88 6.84
N GLU A 7 8.58 16.95 5.61
CA GLU A 7 7.47 17.82 5.22
C GLU A 7 6.11 17.22 5.63
N ALA A 8 6.01 15.90 5.62
CA ALA A 8 4.78 15.17 5.94
C ALA A 8 5.08 13.89 6.74
N PHE A 9 4.10 13.46 7.55
CA PHE A 9 4.15 12.19 8.26
C PHE A 9 2.85 11.42 8.06
N ARG A 10 2.98 10.23 7.48
CA ARG A 10 1.86 9.30 7.27
C ARG A 10 1.69 8.38 8.48
N PHE A 11 0.48 8.33 9.04
CA PHE A 11 0.11 7.39 10.11
C PHE A 11 -1.34 6.92 9.96
N SER A 12 -1.74 5.89 10.70
CA SER A 12 -3.13 5.42 10.74
C SER A 12 -3.84 5.80 12.04
N ILE A 13 -5.15 6.06 11.93
CA ILE A 13 -6.03 6.14 13.09
C ILE A 13 -6.59 4.76 13.34
N SER A 14 -6.43 4.27 14.57
CA SER A 14 -6.92 2.94 14.88
C SER A 14 -8.41 2.97 15.19
N TRP A 15 -9.19 2.23 14.40
CA TRP A 15 -10.64 2.18 14.54
C TRP A 15 -11.07 1.71 15.94
N PRO A 16 -10.63 0.54 16.45
CA PRO A 16 -10.99 0.09 17.80
C PRO A 16 -10.37 0.96 18.92
N ARG A 17 -9.34 1.77 18.64
CA ARG A 17 -8.87 2.74 19.64
C ARG A 17 -9.84 3.92 19.77
N LEU A 18 -10.32 4.43 18.64
CA LEU A 18 -11.18 5.60 18.59
C LEU A 18 -12.64 5.25 18.93
N ILE A 19 -13.15 4.12 18.43
CA ILE A 19 -14.49 3.60 18.64
C ILE A 19 -14.37 2.10 19.00
N PRO A 20 -14.29 1.74 20.30
CA PRO A 20 -13.92 0.40 20.75
C PRO A 20 -14.70 -0.78 20.19
N ASN A 21 -16.02 -0.63 20.05
CA ASN A 21 -16.89 -1.69 19.53
C ASN A 21 -17.22 -1.50 18.05
N GLY A 22 -16.42 -0.70 17.33
CA GLY A 22 -16.68 -0.27 15.95
C GLY A 22 -17.82 0.75 15.81
N ARG A 23 -18.81 0.70 16.71
CA ARG A 23 -19.94 1.62 16.82
C ARG A 23 -20.02 2.27 18.20
N GLY A 24 -20.81 3.34 18.29
CA GLY A 24 -21.16 4.00 19.54
C GLY A 24 -20.24 5.18 19.89
N PRO A 25 -20.04 5.48 21.20
CA PRO A 25 -19.35 6.69 21.61
C PRO A 25 -17.85 6.62 21.33
N ILE A 26 -17.27 7.80 21.06
CA ILE A 26 -15.84 7.98 20.90
C ILE A 26 -15.15 7.74 22.24
N ASN A 27 -14.05 7.01 22.22
CA ASN A 27 -13.13 6.91 23.35
C ASN A 27 -12.36 8.24 23.52
N PRO A 28 -12.60 9.03 24.59
CA PRO A 28 -11.98 10.35 24.73
C PRO A 28 -10.45 10.30 24.80
N LYS A 29 -9.88 9.21 25.33
CA LYS A 29 -8.41 9.02 25.38
C LYS A 29 -7.83 8.76 23.99
N GLY A 30 -8.52 7.97 23.17
CA GLY A 30 -8.15 7.73 21.78
C GLY A 30 -8.20 9.01 20.96
N LEU A 31 -9.27 9.78 21.11
CA LEU A 31 -9.42 11.09 20.48
C LEU A 31 -8.30 12.06 20.87
N LEU A 32 -8.02 12.18 22.18
CA LEU A 32 -6.99 13.08 22.69
C LEU A 32 -5.58 12.69 22.18
N PHE A 33 -5.29 11.39 22.11
CA PHE A 33 -4.02 10.91 21.56
C PHE A 33 -3.79 11.42 20.12
N TYR A 34 -4.75 11.23 19.23
CA TYR A 34 -4.61 11.67 17.84
C TYR A 34 -4.63 13.19 17.70
N LYS A 35 -5.45 13.92 18.49
CA LYS A 35 -5.41 15.40 18.50
C LYS A 35 -4.04 15.92 18.94
N ASN A 36 -3.44 15.32 19.97
CA ASN A 36 -2.11 15.72 20.43
C ASN A 36 -1.03 15.41 19.38
N LEU A 37 -1.06 14.23 18.75
CA LEU A 37 -0.11 13.88 17.69
C LEU A 37 -0.20 14.84 16.51
N ILE A 38 -1.43 15.09 16.01
CA ILE A 38 -1.67 16.00 14.88
C ILE A 38 -1.23 17.42 15.22
N LYS A 39 -1.59 17.91 16.42
CA LYS A 39 -1.18 19.24 16.87
C LYS A 39 0.34 19.37 16.96
N GLU A 40 1.02 18.36 17.49
CA GLU A 40 2.49 18.37 17.59
C GLU A 40 3.14 18.37 16.20
N LEU A 41 2.67 17.51 15.27
CA LEU A 41 3.15 17.49 13.89
C LEU A 41 3.01 18.87 13.22
N ARG A 42 1.82 19.47 13.30
CA ARG A 42 1.55 20.81 12.76
C ARG A 42 2.39 21.90 13.43
N GLY A 43 2.64 21.77 14.74
CA GLY A 43 3.50 22.68 15.50
C GLY A 43 4.95 22.72 15.00
N HIS A 44 5.42 21.63 14.39
CA HIS A 44 6.73 21.53 13.73
C HIS A 44 6.66 21.70 12.20
N GLY A 45 5.52 22.14 11.65
CA GLY A 45 5.36 22.32 10.21
C GLY A 45 5.22 21.02 9.41
N ILE A 46 5.00 19.87 10.06
CA ILE A 46 4.87 18.57 9.43
C ILE A 46 3.39 18.31 9.11
N GLU A 47 3.08 18.02 7.85
CA GLU A 47 1.72 17.73 7.42
C GLU A 47 1.28 16.32 7.86
N PRO A 48 0.15 16.19 8.60
CA PRO A 48 -0.38 14.88 8.96
C PRO A 48 -1.12 14.27 7.78
N HIS A 49 -0.63 13.12 7.30
CA HIS A 49 -1.27 12.31 6.26
C HIS A 49 -1.90 11.09 6.94
N VAL A 50 -3.22 10.93 6.86
CA VAL A 50 -3.92 9.95 7.69
C VAL A 50 -4.47 8.80 6.85
N THR A 51 -4.20 7.57 7.29
CA THR A 51 -4.87 6.37 6.81
C THR A 51 -6.00 5.98 7.77
N LEU A 52 -7.22 5.80 7.27
CA LEU A 52 -8.39 5.48 8.09
C LEU A 52 -8.40 4.00 8.48
N TYR A 53 -8.09 3.10 7.55
CA TYR A 53 -8.05 1.67 7.81
C TYR A 53 -6.71 1.06 7.43
N HIS A 54 -6.03 0.46 8.40
CA HIS A 54 -4.75 -0.23 8.20
C HIS A 54 -4.77 -1.57 8.96
N TYR A 55 -5.69 -2.44 8.53
CA TYR A 55 -5.83 -3.85 8.95
C TYR A 55 -6.23 -4.04 10.41
N ASP A 56 -6.92 -3.05 10.98
CA ASP A 56 -7.24 -3.00 12.38
C ASP A 56 -8.76 -2.95 12.62
N LEU A 57 -9.50 -3.81 11.92
CA LEU A 57 -10.95 -3.93 12.08
C LEU A 57 -11.32 -4.18 13.55
N PRO A 58 -12.32 -3.47 14.11
CA PRO A 58 -12.85 -3.80 15.42
C PRO A 58 -13.39 -5.23 15.46
N GLN A 59 -12.88 -6.05 16.38
CA GLN A 59 -13.23 -7.47 16.47
C GLN A 59 -14.74 -7.70 16.62
N SER A 60 -15.47 -6.78 17.26
CA SER A 60 -16.93 -6.86 17.39
C SER A 60 -17.67 -6.86 16.05
N LEU A 61 -17.14 -6.20 15.01
CA LEU A 61 -17.74 -6.18 13.67
C LEU A 61 -17.42 -7.49 12.92
N GLU A 62 -16.22 -8.02 13.12
CA GLU A 62 -15.83 -9.35 12.63
C GLU A 62 -16.72 -10.43 13.25
N ASP A 63 -16.89 -10.41 14.58
CA ASP A 63 -17.70 -11.40 15.31
C ASP A 63 -19.19 -11.33 14.95
N GLU A 64 -19.72 -10.13 14.69
CA GLU A 64 -21.14 -9.94 14.39
C GLU A 64 -21.53 -10.41 12.99
N TYR A 65 -20.71 -10.11 11.98
CA TYR A 65 -21.10 -10.33 10.59
C TYR A 65 -19.96 -10.71 9.63
N GLY A 66 -18.74 -10.96 10.14
CA GLY A 66 -17.58 -11.32 9.32
C GLY A 66 -16.87 -10.15 8.66
N GLY A 67 -17.04 -8.92 9.17
CA GLY A 67 -16.29 -7.77 8.70
C GLY A 67 -16.47 -7.49 7.21
N TRP A 68 -15.38 -7.52 6.44
CA TRP A 68 -15.38 -7.05 5.05
C TRP A 68 -16.15 -7.93 4.08
N ILE A 69 -16.51 -9.17 4.44
CA ILE A 69 -17.35 -10.02 3.58
C ILE A 69 -18.86 -9.71 3.68
N ASN A 70 -19.25 -8.74 4.52
CA ASN A 70 -20.64 -8.32 4.67
C ASN A 70 -20.84 -6.85 4.28
N PRO A 71 -21.86 -6.50 3.47
CA PRO A 71 -22.08 -5.11 3.03
C PRO A 71 -22.38 -4.14 4.18
N LYS A 72 -22.78 -4.60 5.38
CA LYS A 72 -22.93 -3.74 6.57
C LYS A 72 -21.66 -2.96 6.92
N ILE A 73 -20.48 -3.48 6.56
CA ILE A 73 -19.21 -2.80 6.80
C ILE A 73 -19.13 -1.43 6.13
N ILE A 74 -19.85 -1.22 5.03
CA ILE A 74 -19.85 0.04 4.27
C ILE A 74 -20.40 1.17 5.15
N GLU A 75 -21.54 0.93 5.82
CA GLU A 75 -22.16 1.91 6.72
C GLU A 75 -21.26 2.17 7.94
N ASP A 76 -20.74 1.11 8.55
CA ASP A 76 -19.90 1.22 9.74
C ASP A 76 -18.59 1.97 9.46
N PHE A 77 -17.93 1.66 8.34
CA PHE A 77 -16.71 2.33 7.92
C PHE A 77 -16.98 3.80 7.59
N THR A 78 -18.06 4.10 6.87
CA THR A 78 -18.46 5.49 6.58
C THR A 78 -18.77 6.28 7.85
N ALA A 79 -19.41 5.66 8.85
CA ALA A 79 -19.65 6.28 10.16
C ALA A 79 -18.35 6.57 10.92
N PHE A 80 -17.38 5.66 10.87
CA PHE A 80 -16.05 5.87 11.43
C PHE A 80 -15.27 6.98 10.69
N ALA A 81 -15.29 6.98 9.36
CA ALA A 81 -14.68 8.03 8.54
C ALA A 81 -15.29 9.41 8.84
N ASN A 82 -16.62 9.49 8.99
CA ASN A 82 -17.34 10.70 9.40
C ASN A 82 -16.81 11.28 10.73
N VAL A 83 -16.54 10.42 11.71
CA VAL A 83 -15.93 10.83 12.98
C VAL A 83 -14.53 11.39 12.74
N CYS A 84 -13.70 10.69 11.95
CA CYS A 84 -12.34 11.14 11.66
C CYS A 84 -12.32 12.50 10.94
N PHE A 85 -13.14 12.68 9.90
CA PHE A 85 -13.24 13.95 9.18
C PHE A 85 -13.72 15.09 10.07
N ARG A 86 -14.72 14.83 10.93
CA ARG A 86 -15.24 15.84 11.86
C ARG A 86 -14.19 16.26 12.89
N GLU A 87 -13.47 15.31 13.47
CA GLU A 87 -12.59 15.57 14.60
C GLU A 87 -11.19 16.07 14.22
N PHE A 88 -10.72 15.73 13.02
CA PHE A 88 -9.32 15.96 12.61
C PHE A 88 -9.16 16.66 11.26
N GLY A 89 -10.20 16.77 10.43
CA GLY A 89 -10.08 17.26 9.05
C GLY A 89 -9.80 18.76 8.90
N ASP A 90 -9.93 19.54 9.98
CA ASP A 90 -9.46 20.93 9.99
C ASP A 90 -7.92 20.99 9.85
N ASP A 91 -7.19 20.00 10.36
CA ASP A 91 -5.71 19.91 10.32
C ASP A 91 -5.17 18.87 9.32
N VAL A 92 -5.96 17.86 8.96
CA VAL A 92 -5.56 16.77 8.04
C VAL A 92 -6.09 17.03 6.62
N LYS A 93 -5.17 17.09 5.65
CA LYS A 93 -5.49 17.42 4.24
C LYS A 93 -5.37 16.24 3.29
N LEU A 94 -4.70 15.15 3.68
CA LEU A 94 -4.60 13.95 2.85
C LEU A 94 -5.10 12.73 3.62
N TRP A 95 -6.17 12.13 3.11
CA TRP A 95 -6.86 11.00 3.70
C TRP A 95 -6.75 9.78 2.79
N THR A 96 -6.06 8.73 3.24
CA THR A 96 -6.14 7.40 2.62
C THR A 96 -7.23 6.61 3.32
N THR A 97 -8.25 6.17 2.59
CA THR A 97 -9.35 5.38 3.17
C THR A 97 -8.87 4.02 3.65
N ILE A 98 -8.37 3.18 2.73
CA ILE A 98 -7.95 1.80 3.00
C ILE A 98 -6.51 1.62 2.53
N ASN A 99 -5.65 1.12 3.43
CA ASN A 99 -4.29 0.72 3.10
C ASN A 99 -4.31 -0.52 2.20
N GLU A 100 -3.58 -0.49 1.08
CA GLU A 100 -3.31 -1.65 0.24
C GLU A 100 -4.53 -2.57 0.03
N ALA A 101 -5.66 -2.01 -0.42
CA ALA A 101 -6.92 -2.74 -0.48
C ALA A 101 -6.84 -4.10 -1.22
N PRO A 102 -6.15 -4.23 -2.39
CA PRO A 102 -6.03 -5.52 -3.06
C PRO A 102 -5.30 -6.57 -2.20
N ILE A 103 -4.11 -6.25 -1.68
CA ILE A 103 -3.33 -7.25 -0.95
C ILE A 103 -3.99 -7.62 0.38
N PHE A 104 -4.68 -6.68 1.02
CA PHE A 104 -5.44 -6.96 2.23
C PHE A 104 -6.53 -8.01 1.97
N ALA A 105 -7.30 -7.81 0.91
CA ALA A 105 -8.35 -8.75 0.51
C ALA A 105 -7.75 -10.12 0.16
N ILE A 106 -6.67 -10.15 -0.64
CA ILE A 106 -5.96 -11.38 -1.03
C ILE A 106 -5.44 -12.12 0.20
N ALA A 107 -4.78 -11.43 1.12
CA ALA A 107 -4.06 -12.01 2.24
C ALA A 107 -4.94 -12.34 3.45
N SER A 108 -6.13 -11.74 3.57
CA SER A 108 -7.01 -11.93 4.73
C SER A 108 -8.22 -12.80 4.43
N TYR A 109 -8.69 -12.83 3.18
CA TYR A 109 -9.93 -13.53 2.79
C TYR A 109 -9.68 -14.62 1.74
N GLY A 110 -8.46 -15.16 1.73
CA GLY A 110 -8.06 -16.29 0.90
C GLY A 110 -8.37 -17.65 1.50
N GLU A 111 -8.32 -18.69 0.67
CA GLU A 111 -8.50 -20.09 1.10
C GLU A 111 -7.49 -20.47 2.20
N GLY A 112 -7.97 -21.03 3.31
CA GLY A 112 -7.11 -21.55 4.38
C GLY A 112 -6.40 -20.48 5.22
N ILE A 113 -6.77 -19.21 5.06
CA ILE A 113 -6.25 -18.10 5.85
C ILE A 113 -7.05 -17.97 7.15
N LYS A 114 -6.37 -17.63 8.25
CA LYS A 114 -6.96 -17.55 9.60
C LYS A 114 -8.14 -16.57 9.72
N PHE A 115 -8.14 -15.50 8.93
CA PHE A 115 -9.22 -14.51 8.86
C PHE A 115 -10.22 -14.79 7.71
N GLY A 116 -9.92 -15.75 6.84
CA GLY A 116 -10.85 -16.23 5.82
C GLY A 116 -11.73 -17.30 6.44
N HIS A 117 -13.04 -17.19 6.25
CA HIS A 117 -14.02 -18.16 6.77
C HIS A 117 -14.23 -19.32 5.79
N CYS A 118 -13.58 -19.22 4.64
CA CYS A 118 -13.70 -20.13 3.53
C CYS A 118 -12.76 -21.35 3.66
N LEU A 119 -13.37 -22.54 3.58
CA LEU A 119 -12.67 -23.82 3.62
C LEU A 119 -12.18 -24.28 2.24
N PRO A 120 -11.23 -25.23 2.18
CA PRO A 120 -10.77 -25.81 0.94
C PRO A 120 -11.89 -26.46 0.13
N ILE A 121 -11.71 -26.42 -1.19
CA ILE A 121 -12.69 -26.78 -2.23
C ILE A 121 -13.58 -27.98 -1.88
N ASN A 122 -14.91 -27.78 -1.94
CA ASN A 122 -15.86 -28.88 -2.07
C ASN A 122 -16.22 -29.09 -3.55
N TYR A 123 -15.48 -29.96 -4.22
CA TYR A 123 -15.68 -30.29 -5.64
C TYR A 123 -17.05 -30.90 -5.94
N SER A 124 -17.77 -31.38 -4.92
CA SER A 124 -19.11 -31.96 -5.06
C SER A 124 -20.22 -30.91 -5.14
N THR A 125 -19.99 -29.67 -4.68
CA THR A 125 -20.99 -28.59 -4.70
C THR A 125 -20.66 -27.47 -5.69
N GLY A 126 -19.42 -27.41 -6.20
CA GLY A 126 -19.00 -26.35 -7.11
C GLY A 126 -18.92 -24.96 -6.48
N ASN A 127 -19.00 -24.85 -5.15
CA ASN A 127 -18.92 -23.58 -4.44
C ASN A 127 -17.44 -23.22 -4.21
N PHE A 128 -16.95 -22.20 -4.93
CA PHE A 128 -15.58 -21.71 -4.82
C PHE A 128 -15.48 -20.61 -3.77
N CYS A 129 -14.28 -20.41 -3.24
CA CYS A 129 -14.00 -19.30 -2.34
C CYS A 129 -14.24 -17.95 -3.05
N THR A 130 -15.21 -17.17 -2.59
CA THR A 130 -15.55 -15.84 -3.13
C THR A 130 -15.23 -14.69 -2.18
N GLU A 131 -14.84 -14.98 -0.94
CA GLU A 131 -14.64 -13.99 0.11
C GLU A 131 -13.63 -12.90 -0.27
N THR A 132 -12.53 -13.26 -0.93
CA THR A 132 -11.56 -12.28 -1.47
C THR A 132 -12.24 -11.23 -2.35
N TYR A 133 -13.12 -11.67 -3.27
CA TYR A 133 -13.79 -10.79 -4.22
C TYR A 133 -14.92 -9.97 -3.57
N ILE A 134 -15.65 -10.57 -2.63
CA ILE A 134 -16.68 -9.88 -1.84
C ILE A 134 -16.05 -8.80 -0.97
N ALA A 135 -14.96 -9.13 -0.27
CA ALA A 135 -14.22 -8.19 0.56
C ALA A 135 -13.70 -7.00 -0.26
N GLY A 136 -13.05 -7.26 -1.40
CA GLY A 136 -12.59 -6.19 -2.28
C GLY A 136 -13.73 -5.32 -2.84
N HIS A 137 -14.87 -5.92 -3.17
CA HIS A 137 -16.05 -5.18 -3.62
C HIS A 137 -16.59 -4.24 -2.53
N ASN A 138 -16.76 -4.74 -1.30
CA ASN A 138 -17.20 -3.93 -0.17
C ASN A 138 -16.19 -2.84 0.20
N MET A 139 -14.87 -3.07 0.03
CA MET A 139 -13.84 -2.04 0.21
C MET A 139 -13.96 -0.89 -0.79
N LEU A 140 -14.24 -1.19 -2.07
CA LEU A 140 -14.48 -0.16 -3.09
C LEU A 140 -15.74 0.66 -2.77
N LEU A 141 -16.83 0.02 -2.38
CA LEU A 141 -18.07 0.71 -1.99
C LEU A 141 -17.89 1.53 -0.69
N ALA A 142 -17.17 1.01 0.30
CA ALA A 142 -16.83 1.72 1.53
C ALA A 142 -15.94 2.94 1.25
N HIS A 143 -14.96 2.81 0.36
CA HIS A 143 -14.15 3.93 -0.12
C HIS A 143 -15.03 5.00 -0.79
N ALA A 144 -15.89 4.60 -1.73
CA ALA A 144 -16.78 5.51 -2.46
C ALA A 144 -17.74 6.24 -1.52
N SER A 145 -18.35 5.51 -0.58
CA SER A 145 -19.25 6.06 0.43
C SER A 145 -18.56 7.09 1.33
N ALA A 146 -17.37 6.78 1.85
CA ALA A 146 -16.58 7.70 2.67
C ALA A 146 -16.10 8.93 1.88
N SER A 147 -15.67 8.75 0.63
CA SER A 147 -15.24 9.84 -0.23
C SER A 147 -16.40 10.77 -0.60
N ASN A 148 -17.56 10.21 -0.94
CA ASN A 148 -18.76 11.00 -1.23
C ASN A 148 -19.20 11.80 0.00
N LEU A 149 -19.19 11.19 1.20
CA LEU A 149 -19.43 11.89 2.45
C LEU A 149 -18.45 13.07 2.63
N TYR A 150 -17.16 12.86 2.38
CA TYR A 150 -16.16 13.91 2.47
C TYR A 150 -16.44 15.05 1.48
N LYS A 151 -16.69 14.70 0.22
CA LYS A 151 -17.01 15.64 -0.87
C LYS A 151 -18.21 16.52 -0.52
N LEU A 152 -19.29 15.92 -0.03
CA LEU A 152 -20.55 16.63 0.24
C LEU A 152 -20.50 17.48 1.52
N LYS A 153 -19.84 16.99 2.57
CA LYS A 153 -19.95 17.58 3.91
C LYS A 153 -18.72 18.36 4.36
N TYR A 154 -17.54 17.99 3.88
CA TYR A 154 -16.26 18.45 4.46
C TYR A 154 -15.36 19.19 3.46
N LYS A 155 -15.34 18.78 2.19
CA LYS A 155 -14.37 19.26 1.19
C LYS A 155 -14.34 20.77 1.02
N THR A 156 -15.51 21.43 0.96
CA THR A 156 -15.60 22.89 0.81
C THR A 156 -14.92 23.65 1.97
N LYS A 157 -15.06 23.15 3.20
CA LYS A 157 -14.48 23.78 4.40
C LYS A 157 -13.02 23.36 4.61
N GLN A 158 -12.76 22.06 4.54
CA GLN A 158 -11.50 21.46 4.95
C GLN A 158 -10.46 21.44 3.84
N ARG A 159 -10.88 21.44 2.57
CA ARG A 159 -10.02 21.48 1.37
C ARG A 159 -8.97 20.37 1.31
N GLY A 160 -9.27 19.20 1.89
CA GLY A 160 -8.43 18.02 1.76
C GLY A 160 -8.81 17.16 0.55
N SER A 161 -8.07 16.07 0.40
CA SER A 161 -8.20 15.07 -0.64
C SER A 161 -8.38 13.68 -0.01
N VAL A 162 -9.24 12.86 -0.62
CA VAL A 162 -9.50 11.48 -0.20
C VAL A 162 -9.05 10.52 -1.30
N GLY A 163 -8.26 9.51 -0.92
CA GLY A 163 -7.72 8.51 -1.84
C GLY A 163 -7.85 7.08 -1.33
N LEU A 164 -7.59 6.14 -2.23
CA LEU A 164 -7.37 4.74 -1.94
C LEU A 164 -5.89 4.41 -2.19
N SER A 165 -5.33 3.46 -1.45
CA SER A 165 -4.00 2.95 -1.75
C SER A 165 -4.02 1.51 -2.25
N ILE A 166 -3.11 1.21 -3.16
CA ILE A 166 -2.90 -0.10 -3.76
C ILE A 166 -1.46 -0.55 -3.55
N SER A 167 -1.27 -1.86 -3.35
CA SER A 167 0.04 -2.48 -3.54
C SER A 167 0.27 -2.65 -5.04
N ALA A 168 1.38 -2.11 -5.55
CA ALA A 168 1.75 -2.20 -6.94
C ALA A 168 3.09 -2.90 -7.11
N TYR A 169 3.11 -4.00 -7.85
CA TYR A 169 4.33 -4.73 -8.20
C TYR A 169 4.87 -4.25 -9.57
N GLY A 170 6.18 -4.25 -9.77
CA GLY A 170 6.68 -4.15 -11.14
C GLY A 170 6.29 -5.46 -11.85
N LEU A 171 5.63 -5.40 -13.01
CA LEU A 171 5.26 -6.60 -13.77
C LEU A 171 5.83 -6.49 -15.18
N SER A 172 6.58 -7.50 -15.60
CA SER A 172 7.08 -7.61 -16.96
C SER A 172 6.98 -9.04 -17.45
N PRO A 173 6.76 -9.29 -18.76
CA PRO A 173 6.73 -10.64 -19.26
C PRO A 173 8.10 -11.32 -19.09
N TYR A 174 8.11 -12.60 -18.71
CA TYR A 174 9.34 -13.37 -18.53
C TYR A 174 10.08 -13.64 -19.84
N THR A 175 9.34 -13.77 -20.94
CA THR A 175 9.86 -13.91 -22.31
C THR A 175 9.11 -12.99 -23.26
N ASN A 176 9.66 -12.75 -24.45
CA ASN A 176 8.97 -12.00 -25.53
C ASN A 176 7.86 -12.82 -26.22
N SER A 177 7.39 -13.92 -25.62
CA SER A 177 6.31 -14.72 -26.18
C SER A 177 4.97 -14.04 -25.97
N LYS A 178 4.04 -14.25 -26.91
CA LYS A 178 2.69 -13.69 -26.78
C LYS A 178 1.96 -14.23 -25.55
N ASP A 179 2.25 -15.47 -25.15
CA ASP A 179 1.64 -16.10 -23.98
C ASP A 179 2.03 -15.39 -22.67
N ASP A 180 3.31 -15.04 -22.50
CA ASP A 180 3.77 -14.32 -21.31
C ASP A 180 3.29 -12.85 -21.32
N GLU A 181 3.17 -12.23 -22.49
CA GLU A 181 2.56 -10.90 -22.62
C GLU A 181 1.08 -10.92 -22.17
N ILE A 182 0.29 -11.88 -22.65
CA ILE A 182 -1.12 -12.04 -22.23
C ILE A 182 -1.20 -12.40 -20.74
N ALA A 183 -0.29 -13.23 -20.23
CA ALA A 183 -0.22 -13.55 -18.80
C ALA A 183 0.06 -12.30 -17.95
N THR A 184 0.94 -11.41 -18.43
CA THR A 184 1.23 -10.11 -17.79
C THR A 184 -0.01 -9.23 -17.75
N GLN A 185 -0.76 -9.11 -18.86
CA GLN A 185 -2.03 -8.37 -18.88
C GLN A 185 -3.07 -8.94 -17.90
N ARG A 186 -3.13 -10.27 -17.71
CA ARG A 186 -3.98 -10.87 -16.69
C ARG A 186 -3.51 -10.50 -15.28
N ALA A 187 -2.20 -10.57 -15.01
CA ALA A 187 -1.64 -10.20 -13.72
C ALA A 187 -1.90 -8.72 -13.38
N GLU A 188 -1.69 -7.80 -14.33
CA GLU A 188 -2.01 -6.37 -14.18
C GLU A 188 -3.50 -6.15 -13.89
N ALA A 189 -4.39 -6.83 -14.63
CA ALA A 189 -5.82 -6.73 -14.42
C ALA A 189 -6.24 -7.16 -13.01
N PHE A 190 -5.68 -8.25 -12.48
CA PHE A 190 -6.03 -8.75 -11.15
C PHE A 190 -5.34 -8.02 -10.00
N LEU A 191 -4.08 -7.59 -10.18
CA LEU A 191 -3.28 -6.99 -9.10
C LEU A 191 -3.46 -5.46 -9.02
N TYR A 192 -3.70 -4.77 -10.15
CA TYR A 192 -3.93 -3.32 -10.19
C TYR A 192 -5.35 -2.99 -10.63
N GLY A 193 -5.74 -3.52 -11.78
CA GLY A 193 -7.00 -3.20 -12.43
C GLY A 193 -8.21 -3.52 -11.58
N TRP A 194 -8.12 -4.50 -10.68
CA TRP A 194 -9.20 -4.91 -9.80
C TRP A 194 -9.74 -3.74 -8.96
N MET A 195 -8.86 -2.87 -8.46
CA MET A 195 -9.27 -1.67 -7.72
C MET A 195 -9.25 -0.41 -8.60
N LEU A 196 -8.25 -0.27 -9.47
CA LEU A 196 -8.10 0.97 -10.26
C LEU A 196 -9.18 1.15 -11.32
N LYS A 197 -9.56 0.08 -12.04
CA LYS A 197 -10.52 0.21 -13.14
C LYS A 197 -11.90 0.63 -12.63
N PRO A 198 -12.42 0.10 -11.50
CA PRO A 198 -13.63 0.65 -10.88
C PRO A 198 -13.49 2.13 -10.52
N LEU A 199 -12.38 2.54 -9.88
CA LEU A 199 -12.19 3.94 -9.47
C LEU A 199 -12.15 4.92 -10.65
N VAL A 200 -11.64 4.51 -11.82
CA VAL A 200 -11.51 5.40 -12.99
C VAL A 200 -12.70 5.29 -13.94
N PHE A 201 -13.21 4.07 -14.15
CA PHE A 201 -14.17 3.78 -15.21
C PHE A 201 -15.53 3.25 -14.70
N GLY A 202 -15.65 2.94 -13.41
CA GLY A 202 -16.90 2.48 -12.78
C GLY A 202 -17.19 0.99 -12.90
N ASP A 203 -16.25 0.17 -13.41
CA ASP A 203 -16.44 -1.28 -13.51
C ASP A 203 -15.10 -2.04 -13.50
N TYR A 204 -15.18 -3.34 -13.20
CA TYR A 204 -14.04 -4.24 -13.13
C TYR A 204 -13.40 -4.53 -14.51
N PRO A 205 -12.13 -4.98 -14.55
CA PRO A 205 -11.49 -5.42 -15.79
C PRO A 205 -12.28 -6.54 -16.49
N ASP A 206 -12.43 -6.46 -17.81
CA ASP A 206 -13.22 -7.44 -18.57
C ASP A 206 -12.60 -8.83 -18.53
N ILE A 207 -11.27 -8.90 -18.41
CA ILE A 207 -10.54 -10.14 -18.16
C ILE A 207 -11.02 -10.78 -16.86
N MET A 208 -11.09 -10.02 -15.76
CA MET A 208 -11.58 -10.54 -14.47
C MET A 208 -13.03 -10.99 -14.57
N LYS A 209 -13.91 -10.19 -15.18
CA LYS A 209 -15.34 -10.56 -15.35
C LYS A 209 -15.50 -11.89 -16.12
N ARG A 210 -14.75 -12.07 -17.22
CA ARG A 210 -14.78 -13.32 -18.00
C ARG A 210 -14.22 -14.52 -17.24
N THR A 211 -13.14 -14.32 -16.48
CA THR A 211 -12.48 -15.40 -15.72
C THR A 211 -13.28 -15.84 -14.50
N LEU A 212 -13.85 -14.88 -13.76
CA LEU A 212 -14.49 -15.13 -12.48
C LEU A 212 -15.99 -15.43 -12.59
N GLY A 213 -16.66 -14.88 -13.61
CA GLY A 213 -18.10 -15.01 -13.78
C GLY A 213 -18.85 -14.56 -12.52
N SER A 214 -19.74 -15.40 -12.00
CA SER A 214 -20.55 -15.11 -10.82
C SER A 214 -19.77 -15.00 -9.50
N ARG A 215 -18.48 -15.36 -9.47
CA ARG A 215 -17.63 -15.20 -8.27
C ARG A 215 -17.21 -13.76 -8.03
N LEU A 216 -17.20 -12.92 -9.07
CA LEU A 216 -16.95 -11.49 -8.96
C LEU A 216 -18.30 -10.78 -8.82
N PRO A 217 -18.53 -10.02 -7.74
CA PRO A 217 -19.76 -9.26 -7.62
C PRO A 217 -19.88 -8.20 -8.72
N VAL A 218 -21.11 -7.87 -9.10
CA VAL A 218 -21.41 -6.91 -10.16
C VAL A 218 -21.89 -5.62 -9.52
N PHE A 219 -21.31 -4.48 -9.93
CA PHE A 219 -21.83 -3.18 -9.53
C PHE A 219 -23.19 -2.95 -10.18
N SER A 220 -24.17 -2.53 -9.39
CA SER A 220 -25.35 -1.84 -9.91
C SER A 220 -24.95 -0.53 -10.60
N GLU A 221 -25.87 0.04 -11.38
CA GLU A 221 -25.65 1.34 -12.03
C GLU A 221 -25.33 2.43 -11.00
N GLU A 222 -26.06 2.46 -9.89
CA GLU A 222 -25.82 3.41 -8.80
C GLU A 222 -24.44 3.21 -8.16
N GLU A 223 -24.04 1.98 -7.88
CA GLU A 223 -22.72 1.68 -7.29
C GLU A 223 -21.58 2.03 -8.26
N SER A 224 -21.76 1.75 -9.56
CA SER A 224 -20.82 2.10 -10.62
C SER A 224 -20.60 3.61 -10.69
N GLU A 225 -21.69 4.40 -10.64
CA GLU A 225 -21.64 5.86 -10.60
C GLU A 225 -20.98 6.39 -9.31
N GLN A 226 -21.22 5.75 -8.17
CA GLN A 226 -20.61 6.14 -6.90
C GLN A 226 -19.11 5.86 -6.85
N VAL A 227 -18.65 4.71 -7.35
CA VAL A 227 -17.23 4.32 -7.31
C VAL A 227 -16.42 5.09 -8.36
N LYS A 228 -16.99 5.37 -9.53
CA LYS A 228 -16.32 6.10 -10.60
C LYS A 228 -15.95 7.52 -10.16
N GLY A 229 -14.66 7.85 -10.21
CA GLY A 229 -14.15 9.17 -9.82
C GLY A 229 -14.26 9.45 -8.32
N SER A 230 -14.38 8.40 -7.49
CA SER A 230 -14.44 8.54 -6.03
C SER A 230 -13.08 8.81 -5.38
N THR A 231 -11.97 8.76 -6.13
CA THR A 231 -10.63 8.99 -5.59
C THR A 231 -10.04 10.31 -6.11
N ASP A 232 -9.53 11.15 -5.21
CA ASP A 232 -8.81 12.39 -5.56
C ASP A 232 -7.34 12.14 -5.90
N PHE A 233 -6.78 11.04 -5.40
CA PHE A 233 -5.41 10.59 -5.66
C PHE A 233 -5.32 9.06 -5.53
N VAL A 234 -4.27 8.46 -6.08
CA VAL A 234 -3.93 7.04 -5.88
C VAL A 234 -2.69 6.94 -5.01
N GLY A 235 -2.80 6.21 -3.90
CA GLY A 235 -1.64 5.81 -3.11
C GLY A 235 -0.98 4.58 -3.70
N VAL A 236 0.30 4.67 -4.05
CA VAL A 236 1.08 3.53 -4.55
C VAL A 236 1.99 3.03 -3.44
N ILE A 237 1.94 1.72 -3.18
CA ILE A 237 2.84 1.03 -2.27
C ILE A 237 3.64 0.03 -3.08
N HIS A 238 4.97 0.18 -3.09
CA HIS A 238 5.83 -0.60 -3.98
C HIS A 238 7.10 -1.07 -3.27
N TYR A 239 7.41 -2.35 -3.45
CA TYR A 239 8.62 -2.97 -2.89
C TYR A 239 9.30 -3.96 -3.84
N ASN A 240 8.56 -4.60 -4.75
CA ASN A 240 9.04 -5.75 -5.51
C ASN A 240 8.61 -5.69 -6.97
N THR A 241 9.42 -6.34 -7.80
CA THR A 241 9.23 -6.49 -9.24
C THR A 241 9.32 -7.97 -9.61
N PHE A 242 8.39 -8.41 -10.46
CA PHE A 242 8.24 -9.78 -10.89
C PHE A 242 8.21 -9.87 -12.41
N TYR A 243 8.85 -10.93 -12.91
CA TYR A 243 8.54 -11.46 -14.21
C TYR A 243 7.26 -12.29 -14.15
N VAL A 244 6.44 -12.21 -15.19
CA VAL A 244 5.19 -12.95 -15.31
C VAL A 244 5.32 -13.98 -16.42
N THR A 245 4.90 -15.21 -16.14
CA THR A 245 4.86 -16.26 -17.17
C THR A 245 3.54 -17.04 -17.17
N ASN A 246 3.13 -17.49 -18.36
CA ASN A 246 2.02 -18.41 -18.53
C ASN A 246 2.37 -19.85 -18.11
N ARG A 247 3.66 -20.15 -17.91
CA ARG A 247 4.13 -21.48 -17.52
C ARG A 247 4.06 -21.67 -16.01
N PRO A 248 3.87 -22.91 -15.52
CA PRO A 248 3.98 -23.19 -14.09
C PRO A 248 5.40 -22.86 -13.60
N ALA A 249 5.49 -22.00 -12.59
CA ALA A 249 6.74 -21.67 -11.90
C ALA A 249 6.49 -21.48 -10.40
N PRO A 250 7.47 -21.74 -9.53
CA PRO A 250 7.36 -21.39 -8.12
C PRO A 250 7.20 -19.87 -7.99
N SER A 251 6.14 -19.44 -7.32
CA SER A 251 5.87 -18.02 -7.05
C SER A 251 5.98 -17.74 -5.55
N PRO A 252 6.67 -16.66 -5.15
CA PRO A 252 6.91 -16.36 -3.74
C PRO A 252 5.65 -15.90 -3.00
N ILE A 253 4.58 -15.53 -3.72
CA ILE A 253 3.34 -15.00 -3.14
C ILE A 253 2.14 -15.93 -3.29
N THR A 254 2.27 -17.05 -4.01
CA THR A 254 1.15 -17.98 -4.22
C THR A 254 0.66 -18.62 -2.93
N SER A 255 1.51 -18.76 -1.91
CA SER A 255 1.12 -19.28 -0.60
C SER A 255 0.15 -18.37 0.17
N ILE A 256 0.04 -17.10 -0.22
CA ILE A 256 -0.86 -16.13 0.43
C ILE A 256 -2.32 -16.41 0.05
N ASN A 257 -2.58 -16.78 -1.21
CA ASN A 257 -3.92 -17.10 -1.69
C ASN A 257 -3.86 -17.91 -2.98
N LYS A 258 -3.77 -19.23 -2.85
CA LYS A 258 -3.56 -20.13 -4.00
C LYS A 258 -4.65 -19.99 -5.05
N LEU A 259 -5.91 -19.87 -4.63
CA LEU A 259 -7.04 -19.75 -5.56
C LEU A 259 -6.97 -18.46 -6.37
N PHE A 260 -6.72 -17.31 -5.72
CA PHE A 260 -6.61 -16.02 -6.41
C PHE A 260 -5.51 -16.05 -7.49
N PHE A 261 -4.32 -16.59 -7.17
CA PHE A 261 -3.24 -16.72 -8.17
C PHE A 261 -3.55 -17.76 -9.25
N THR A 262 -4.35 -18.78 -8.95
CA THR A 262 -4.86 -19.73 -9.96
C THR A 262 -5.83 -19.03 -10.91
N ASP A 263 -6.68 -18.12 -10.41
CA ASP A 263 -7.60 -17.33 -11.22
C ASP A 263 -6.86 -16.37 -12.17
N ILE A 264 -5.73 -15.80 -11.76
CA ILE A 264 -4.86 -15.03 -12.67
C ILE A 264 -4.40 -15.92 -13.84
N GLY A 265 -4.15 -17.21 -13.57
CA GLY A 265 -3.63 -18.15 -14.55
C GLY A 265 -2.21 -17.79 -15.00
N ALA A 266 -1.40 -17.22 -14.10
CA ALA A 266 -0.01 -16.86 -14.38
C ALA A 266 0.87 -17.09 -13.14
N SER A 267 2.15 -17.36 -13.36
CA SER A 267 3.15 -17.46 -12.30
C SER A 267 3.99 -16.18 -12.24
N LEU A 268 4.32 -15.75 -11.02
CA LEU A 268 5.19 -14.60 -10.76
C LEU A 268 6.57 -15.08 -10.30
N ILE A 269 7.62 -14.64 -10.98
CA ILE A 269 9.01 -14.98 -10.71
C ILE A 269 9.72 -13.71 -10.25
N ALA A 270 10.35 -13.74 -9.07
CA ALA A 270 11.08 -12.57 -8.58
C ALA A 270 12.23 -12.19 -9.54
N THR A 271 12.34 -10.90 -9.88
CA THR A 271 13.39 -10.39 -10.77
C THR A 271 14.79 -10.40 -10.12
N GLY A 272 14.85 -10.46 -8.79
CA GLY A 272 16.08 -10.59 -8.00
C GLY A 272 15.81 -11.35 -6.71
N ASN A 273 16.69 -11.18 -5.72
CA ASN A 273 16.44 -11.71 -4.38
C ASN A 273 15.17 -11.10 -3.81
N ALA A 274 14.24 -11.97 -3.44
CA ALA A 274 12.99 -11.60 -2.78
C ALA A 274 12.75 -12.55 -1.60
N SER A 275 13.31 -12.20 -0.44
CA SER A 275 13.14 -12.92 0.81
C SER A 275 12.63 -12.00 1.92
N SER A 276 12.16 -12.55 3.04
CA SER A 276 11.61 -11.80 4.18
C SER A 276 12.54 -10.73 4.78
N PHE A 277 13.84 -10.78 4.46
CA PHE A 277 14.86 -9.83 4.95
C PHE A 277 15.67 -9.18 3.82
N GLU A 278 15.42 -9.54 2.56
CA GLU A 278 16.29 -9.13 1.47
C GLU A 278 15.52 -8.99 0.15
N PHE A 279 15.29 -7.74 -0.25
CA PHE A 279 14.82 -7.35 -1.58
C PHE A 279 15.92 -6.64 -2.36
N ASP A 280 16.22 -7.07 -3.58
CA ASP A 280 17.09 -6.28 -4.45
C ASP A 280 16.39 -4.98 -4.87
N ALA A 281 17.17 -3.90 -5.07
CA ALA A 281 16.61 -2.64 -5.57
C ALA A 281 16.35 -2.75 -7.08
N ILE A 282 15.08 -2.76 -7.49
CA ILE A 282 14.65 -2.87 -8.89
C ILE A 282 13.80 -1.62 -9.25
N PRO A 283 14.43 -0.42 -9.32
CA PRO A 283 13.72 0.86 -9.40
C PRO A 283 12.92 1.06 -10.68
N TRP A 284 13.35 0.46 -11.79
CA TRP A 284 12.61 0.52 -13.07
C TRP A 284 11.19 -0.06 -12.95
N GLY A 285 10.96 -1.00 -12.03
CA GLY A 285 9.61 -1.53 -11.82
C GLY A 285 8.64 -0.49 -11.26
N LEU A 286 9.13 0.48 -10.46
CA LEU A 286 8.32 1.63 -10.04
C LEU A 286 8.09 2.61 -11.19
N GLU A 287 9.11 2.86 -12.02
CA GLU A 287 8.95 3.70 -13.22
C GLU A 287 7.86 3.14 -14.14
N ASP A 288 7.89 1.83 -14.42
CA ASP A 288 6.89 1.15 -15.25
C ASP A 288 5.48 1.22 -14.65
N ILE A 289 5.32 1.07 -13.33
CA ILE A 289 4.02 1.26 -12.67
C ILE A 289 3.50 2.68 -12.91
N LEU A 290 4.34 3.68 -12.68
CA LEU A 290 3.95 5.09 -12.80
C LEU A 290 3.62 5.46 -14.25
N GLU A 291 4.35 4.90 -15.21
CA GLU A 291 4.04 5.02 -16.64
C GLU A 291 2.71 4.36 -16.97
N HIS A 292 2.47 3.13 -16.50
CA HIS A 292 1.22 2.41 -16.72
C HIS A 292 0.01 3.16 -16.14
N LEU A 293 0.13 3.75 -14.94
CA LEU A 293 -0.91 4.58 -14.34
C LEU A 293 -1.17 5.87 -15.15
N LYS A 294 -0.11 6.47 -15.69
CA LYS A 294 -0.19 7.63 -16.58
C LYS A 294 -0.97 7.31 -17.85
N GLU A 295 -0.60 6.23 -18.54
CA GLU A 295 -1.15 5.87 -19.84
C GLU A 295 -2.54 5.23 -19.76
N SER A 296 -2.78 4.37 -18.78
CA SER A 296 -3.98 3.52 -18.72
C SER A 296 -5.10 4.04 -17.82
N TYR A 297 -4.79 4.97 -16.91
CA TYR A 297 -5.70 5.42 -15.85
C TYR A 297 -5.85 6.94 -15.75
N ASN A 298 -5.60 7.67 -16.85
CA ASN A 298 -5.75 9.13 -16.96
C ASN A 298 -4.78 9.94 -16.07
N ASN A 299 -3.59 9.40 -15.76
CA ASN A 299 -2.54 10.09 -15.00
C ASN A 299 -3.05 10.77 -13.71
N PRO A 300 -3.66 10.01 -12.78
CA PRO A 300 -4.20 10.59 -11.56
C PRO A 300 -3.06 11.15 -10.69
N PRO A 301 -3.36 12.07 -9.75
CA PRO A 301 -2.40 12.44 -8.71
C PRO A 301 -1.94 11.19 -7.95
N ILE A 302 -0.63 10.98 -7.86
CA ILE A 302 -0.03 9.80 -7.21
C ILE A 302 0.82 10.22 -6.01
N TYR A 303 0.76 9.43 -4.95
CA TYR A 303 1.70 9.49 -3.84
C TYR A 303 2.30 8.10 -3.62
N ILE A 304 3.63 7.99 -3.57
CA ILE A 304 4.28 6.76 -3.14
C ILE A 304 4.15 6.71 -1.61
N LEU A 305 3.15 5.98 -1.11
CA LEU A 305 2.79 5.98 0.32
C LEU A 305 3.66 5.05 1.16
N GLU A 306 4.30 4.08 0.51
CA GLU A 306 5.32 3.23 1.12
C GLU A 306 6.32 2.72 0.07
N ASN A 307 7.59 2.78 0.43
CA ASN A 307 8.70 2.10 -0.22
C ASN A 307 9.85 1.97 0.78
N GLY A 308 10.57 0.85 0.78
CA GLY A 308 11.69 0.67 1.69
C GLY A 308 12.35 -0.71 1.63
N LYS A 309 13.47 -0.84 2.33
CA LYS A 309 14.30 -2.04 2.34
C LYS A 309 14.14 -2.79 3.67
N PRO A 310 13.62 -4.04 3.67
CA PRO A 310 13.68 -4.87 4.85
C PRO A 310 15.14 -5.22 5.17
N MET A 311 15.43 -5.32 6.46
CA MET A 311 16.65 -5.88 7.00
C MET A 311 16.33 -6.72 8.22
N LYS A 312 17.26 -7.56 8.65
CA LYS A 312 17.14 -8.25 9.93
C LYS A 312 17.30 -7.27 11.10
N HIS A 313 16.35 -7.25 12.02
CA HIS A 313 16.40 -6.45 13.25
C HIS A 313 17.63 -6.83 14.09
N GLY A 314 18.26 -5.82 14.70
CA GLY A 314 19.45 -6.01 15.54
C GLY A 314 20.73 -6.38 14.78
N SER A 315 20.73 -6.42 13.43
CA SER A 315 21.91 -6.77 12.64
C SER A 315 22.99 -5.67 12.65
N THR A 316 22.61 -4.42 12.38
CA THR A 316 23.53 -3.28 12.33
C THR A 316 22.76 -1.95 12.32
N LEU A 317 23.37 -0.89 12.83
CA LEU A 317 22.93 0.49 12.63
C LEU A 317 23.52 1.11 11.34
N GLN A 318 24.54 0.46 10.75
CA GLN A 318 25.16 0.83 9.47
C GLN A 318 24.40 0.16 8.33
N ASP A 319 23.25 0.71 7.99
CA ASP A 319 22.28 0.16 7.05
C ASP A 319 22.40 0.75 5.64
N THR A 320 23.62 0.78 5.10
CA THR A 320 23.91 1.25 3.73
C THR A 320 23.00 0.65 2.66
N PRO A 321 22.64 -0.66 2.68
CA PRO A 321 21.69 -1.20 1.69
C PRO A 321 20.32 -0.52 1.69
N ARG A 322 19.86 0.03 2.82
CA ARG A 322 18.62 0.82 2.89
C ARG A 322 18.78 2.18 2.22
N ILE A 323 19.93 2.81 2.36
CA ILE A 323 20.24 4.08 1.67
C ILE A 323 20.23 3.87 0.16
N GLU A 324 20.98 2.89 -0.33
CA GLU A 324 21.09 2.58 -1.76
C GLU A 324 19.72 2.30 -2.37
N PHE A 325 18.87 1.55 -1.65
CA PHE A 325 17.51 1.27 -2.08
C PHE A 325 16.67 2.55 -2.17
N ILE A 326 16.58 3.33 -1.08
CA ILE A 326 15.75 4.56 -1.04
C ILE A 326 16.23 5.56 -2.10
N GLN A 327 17.54 5.77 -2.24
CA GLN A 327 18.12 6.67 -3.24
C GLN A 327 17.73 6.24 -4.67
N ALA A 328 17.84 4.94 -4.99
CA ALA A 328 17.48 4.43 -6.31
C ALA A 328 15.99 4.65 -6.64
N TYR A 329 15.09 4.42 -5.69
CA TYR A 329 13.65 4.61 -5.89
C TYR A 329 13.22 6.08 -5.93
N ILE A 330 13.88 6.97 -5.17
CA ILE A 330 13.70 8.41 -5.32
C ILE A 330 14.13 8.86 -6.72
N GLY A 331 15.24 8.32 -7.23
CA GLY A 331 15.70 8.54 -8.61
C GLY A 331 14.65 8.10 -9.65
N ALA A 332 14.05 6.92 -9.46
CA ALA A 332 12.98 6.44 -10.33
C ALA A 332 11.73 7.34 -10.33
N VAL A 333 11.29 7.80 -9.15
CA VAL A 333 10.19 8.75 -9.05
C VAL A 333 10.53 10.06 -9.78
N LEU A 334 11.75 10.57 -9.65
CA LEU A 334 12.19 11.76 -10.38
C LEU A 334 12.16 11.54 -11.91
N ASN A 335 12.58 10.38 -12.40
CA ASN A 335 12.50 10.03 -13.83
C ASN A 335 11.04 10.00 -14.31
N ALA A 336 10.15 9.35 -13.57
CA ALA A 336 8.73 9.29 -13.89
C ALA A 336 8.07 10.68 -13.92
N ILE A 337 8.39 11.55 -12.95
CA ILE A 337 7.90 12.94 -12.93
C ILE A 337 8.42 13.71 -14.15
N LYS A 338 9.70 13.58 -14.51
CA LYS A 338 10.25 14.18 -15.73
C LYS A 338 9.58 13.64 -17.00
N ASN A 339 9.08 12.40 -16.97
CA ASN A 339 8.30 11.79 -18.04
C ASN A 339 6.79 12.10 -17.98
N GLY A 340 6.36 13.02 -17.11
CA GLY A 340 4.99 13.53 -17.07
C GLY A 340 4.04 12.79 -16.12
N SER A 341 4.53 11.86 -15.28
CA SER A 341 3.73 11.30 -14.19
C SER A 341 3.33 12.40 -13.18
N ASP A 342 2.05 12.45 -12.80
CA ASP A 342 1.55 13.36 -11.75
C ASP A 342 1.84 12.81 -10.33
N THR A 343 3.09 12.41 -10.08
CA THR A 343 3.54 11.94 -8.77
C THR A 343 3.96 13.12 -7.90
N ARG A 344 3.37 13.23 -6.70
CA ARG A 344 3.41 14.42 -5.84
C ARG A 344 4.06 14.21 -4.48
N GLY A 345 4.45 12.99 -4.13
CA GLY A 345 5.15 12.73 -2.88
C GLY A 345 5.67 11.31 -2.73
N TYR A 346 6.63 11.13 -1.83
CA TYR A 346 7.30 9.88 -1.54
C TYR A 346 7.47 9.68 -0.03
N PHE A 347 7.00 8.54 0.46
CA PHE A 347 6.99 8.18 1.88
C PHE A 347 7.78 6.89 2.08
N VAL A 348 8.84 7.00 2.89
CA VAL A 348 9.68 5.85 3.26
C VAL A 348 8.95 4.99 4.29
N TRP A 349 8.83 3.70 4.01
CA TRP A 349 8.54 2.69 5.02
C TRP A 349 9.88 2.14 5.57
N SER A 350 10.25 2.40 6.81
CA SER A 350 9.48 3.07 7.85
C SER A 350 10.31 4.06 8.66
N MET A 351 9.62 4.92 9.41
CA MET A 351 10.27 5.91 10.27
C MET A 351 11.03 5.23 11.42
N VAL A 352 10.40 4.24 12.06
CA VAL A 352 10.95 3.49 13.20
C VAL A 352 10.76 2.01 12.99
N ASP A 353 11.62 1.18 13.56
CA ASP A 353 11.36 -0.26 13.63
C ASP A 353 10.04 -0.53 14.35
N LEU A 354 9.23 -1.41 13.78
CA LEU A 354 7.87 -1.71 14.21
C LEU A 354 7.56 -3.20 14.11
N TYR A 355 6.29 -3.58 14.37
CA TYR A 355 5.82 -4.95 14.22
C TYR A 355 5.39 -5.23 12.77
N GLU A 356 6.20 -5.97 12.02
CA GLU A 356 6.03 -6.22 10.57
C GLU A 356 5.08 -7.39 10.27
N ILE A 357 3.95 -7.50 10.97
CA ILE A 357 2.91 -8.54 10.79
C ILE A 357 3.52 -9.95 10.61
N MET A 358 3.75 -10.37 9.37
CA MET A 358 4.36 -11.66 9.01
C MET A 358 5.85 -11.78 9.41
N GLY A 359 6.61 -10.69 9.37
CA GLY A 359 8.01 -10.62 9.81
C GLY A 359 8.19 -10.39 11.31
N GLY A 360 7.09 -10.12 12.03
CA GLY A 360 7.10 -9.84 13.47
C GLY A 360 8.09 -8.73 13.84
N TYR A 361 8.84 -8.94 14.92
CA TYR A 361 9.93 -8.03 15.34
C TYR A 361 11.31 -8.45 14.79
N ILE A 362 11.35 -9.45 13.90
CA ILE A 362 12.61 -9.97 13.34
C ILE A 362 12.99 -9.18 12.08
N THR A 363 12.01 -8.71 11.32
CA THR A 363 12.21 -7.80 10.18
C THR A 363 12.18 -6.35 10.65
N SER A 364 13.01 -5.52 10.03
CA SER A 364 13.19 -4.11 10.35
C SER A 364 13.20 -3.30 9.06
N TYR A 365 12.31 -2.31 8.99
CA TYR A 365 12.25 -1.30 7.92
C TYR A 365 12.65 0.10 8.39
N GLY A 366 12.73 0.32 9.70
CA GLY A 366 12.85 1.63 10.30
C GLY A 366 14.18 2.31 10.00
N MET A 367 14.15 3.60 9.66
CA MET A 367 15.35 4.44 9.69
C MET A 367 15.86 4.68 11.13
N TYR A 368 14.99 4.54 12.13
CA TYR A 368 15.36 4.51 13.53
C TYR A 368 15.20 3.10 14.10
N TYR A 369 16.28 2.60 14.67
CA TYR A 369 16.27 1.38 15.47
C TYR A 369 15.40 1.56 16.71
N VAL A 370 14.58 0.55 17.03
CA VAL A 370 13.85 0.47 18.31
C VAL A 370 14.38 -0.70 19.10
N ASN A 371 14.85 -0.43 20.32
CA ASN A 371 15.21 -1.50 21.25
C ASN A 371 13.93 -2.11 21.82
N PHE A 372 13.51 -3.25 21.28
CA PHE A 372 12.30 -3.93 21.74
C PHE A 372 12.45 -4.64 23.10
N SER A 373 13.67 -4.87 23.57
CA SER A 373 13.92 -5.45 24.90
C SER A 373 13.88 -4.40 26.01
N ASP A 374 14.04 -3.11 25.67
CA ASP A 374 13.93 -2.00 26.62
C ASP A 374 12.45 -1.61 26.81
N PRO A 375 11.91 -1.62 28.05
CA PRO A 375 10.54 -1.15 28.33
C PRO A 375 10.28 0.29 27.87
N GLY A 376 11.29 1.15 27.93
CA GLY A 376 11.22 2.53 27.44
C GLY A 376 11.26 2.65 25.92
N ARG A 377 11.50 1.53 25.21
CA ARG A 377 11.57 1.44 23.74
C ARG A 377 12.51 2.51 23.18
N LYS A 378 13.75 2.59 23.65
CA LYS A 378 14.69 3.62 23.17
C LYS A 378 14.84 3.58 21.65
N ARG A 379 14.81 4.75 21.01
CA ARG A 379 15.03 4.94 19.57
C ARG A 379 16.48 5.34 19.32
N SER A 380 17.09 4.85 18.26
CA SER A 380 18.45 5.24 17.84
C SER A 380 18.51 5.41 16.33
N PRO A 381 19.04 6.52 15.81
CA PRO A 381 19.12 6.72 14.36
C PRO A 381 20.06 5.67 13.76
N LYS A 382 19.66 5.10 12.62
CA LYS A 382 20.55 4.33 11.74
C LYS A 382 21.22 5.28 10.75
N LEU A 383 22.19 4.76 10.00
CA LEU A 383 22.90 5.54 8.97
C LEU A 383 21.91 6.13 7.95
N SER A 384 20.85 5.39 7.60
CA SER A 384 19.82 5.87 6.69
C SER A 384 19.05 7.09 7.22
N ALA A 385 18.82 7.20 8.53
CA ALA A 385 18.20 8.39 9.11
C ALA A 385 19.10 9.62 8.95
N SER A 386 20.41 9.46 9.18
CA SER A 386 21.38 10.54 8.99
C SER A 386 21.49 10.95 7.52
N TRP A 387 21.54 9.97 6.61
CA TRP A 387 21.56 10.22 5.16
C TRP A 387 20.29 10.95 4.70
N TYR A 388 19.10 10.46 5.08
CA TYR A 388 17.83 11.07 4.68
C TYR A 388 17.68 12.49 5.22
N THR A 389 18.15 12.74 6.45
CA THR A 389 18.22 14.10 7.02
C THR A 389 19.10 15.01 6.17
N GLY A 390 20.28 14.54 5.75
CA GLY A 390 21.18 15.32 4.91
C GLY A 390 20.66 15.55 3.49
N PHE A 391 19.95 14.56 2.93
CA PHE A 391 19.25 14.66 1.66
C PHE A 391 18.17 15.76 1.70
N LEU A 392 17.26 15.70 2.68
CA LEU A 392 16.16 16.67 2.82
C LEU A 392 16.65 18.10 3.11
N ASN A 393 17.72 18.23 3.90
CA ASN A 393 18.30 19.53 4.24
C ASN A 393 19.29 20.06 3.17
N GLY A 394 19.51 19.32 2.08
CA GLY A 394 20.44 19.70 1.01
C GLY A 394 21.92 19.75 1.44
N THR A 395 22.29 19.04 2.50
CA THR A 395 23.68 18.99 3.01
C THR A 395 24.50 17.81 2.49
N ILE A 396 23.86 16.89 1.74
CA ILE A 396 24.52 15.79 1.04
C ILE A 396 24.31 15.98 -0.46
N ASP A 397 25.41 16.02 -1.22
CA ASP A 397 25.37 15.98 -2.67
C ASP A 397 25.24 14.53 -3.16
N VAL A 398 24.03 14.17 -3.59
CA VAL A 398 23.69 12.84 -4.10
C VAL A 398 24.45 12.51 -5.40
N ALA A 399 24.73 13.51 -6.24
CA ALA A 399 25.45 13.31 -7.51
C ALA A 399 26.91 12.89 -7.29
N SER A 400 27.52 13.34 -6.18
CA SER A 400 28.90 13.00 -5.83
C SER A 400 29.08 11.54 -5.42
N GLN A 401 28.05 10.90 -4.84
CA GLN A 401 28.11 9.50 -4.41
C GLN A 401 27.87 8.52 -5.56
N ASP A 402 26.98 8.85 -6.50
CA ASP A 402 26.80 8.07 -7.73
C ASP A 402 28.07 8.04 -8.58
N THR A 403 28.82 9.14 -8.62
CA THR A 403 30.11 9.22 -9.34
C THR A 403 31.16 8.29 -8.71
N ILE A 404 31.16 8.14 -7.38
CA ILE A 404 32.09 7.24 -6.66
C ILE A 404 31.70 5.76 -6.83
N GLN A 405 30.40 5.41 -6.84
CA GLN A 405 29.96 4.04 -7.09
C GLN A 405 30.07 3.62 -8.57
N LEU A 406 29.78 4.51 -9.52
CA LEU A 406 29.97 4.26 -10.94
C LEU A 406 31.47 4.09 -11.26
N GLN A 407 32.35 4.95 -10.73
CA GLN A 407 33.79 4.78 -10.92
C GLN A 407 34.33 3.46 -10.32
N ARG A 408 33.79 2.99 -9.19
CA ARG A 408 34.15 1.66 -8.63
C ARG A 408 33.67 0.49 -9.48
N LYS A 409 32.46 0.56 -10.06
CA LYS A 409 31.97 -0.49 -10.97
C LYS A 409 32.75 -0.55 -12.29
N PHE A 410 33.21 0.59 -12.81
CA PHE A 410 34.04 0.63 -14.04
C PHE A 410 35.54 0.34 -13.80
N SER A 411 36.06 0.55 -12.59
CA SER A 411 37.46 0.21 -12.26
C SER A 411 37.65 -1.25 -11.81
N GLY A 412 36.59 -1.94 -11.39
CA GLY A 412 36.62 -3.36 -11.00
C GLY A 412 36.58 -4.37 -12.15
N SER A 413 36.31 -3.94 -13.39
CA SER A 413 36.22 -4.82 -14.58
C SER A 413 37.48 -4.83 -15.45
N SER A 414 38.61 -4.37 -14.92
CA SER A 414 39.90 -4.35 -15.62
C SER A 414 41.00 -5.00 -14.79
N SER A 415 40.81 -6.27 -14.41
CA SER A 415 41.90 -7.17 -14.00
C SER A 415 41.39 -8.60 -13.77
N LEU A 416 41.28 -9.37 -14.86
CA LEU A 416 41.80 -10.74 -15.06
C LEU A 416 41.06 -11.42 -16.23
#